data_AF-G4ZEW3-F1
#
_entry.id   AF-G4ZEW3-F1
#
_cell.length_a   1.000
_cell.length_b   1.000
_cell.length_c   1.000
_cell.angle_alpha   90.00
_cell.angle_beta   90.00
_cell.angle_gamma   90.00
#
_symmetry.space_group_name_H-M   'P 1'
#
loop_
_entity.id
_entity.type
_entity.pdbx_description
1 polymer ?
#
loop_
_entity_poly.entity_id
_entity_poly.type
_entity_poly.pdbx_seq_one_letter_code
_entity_poly.pdbx_strand_id
1 'polypeptide(L)'
;MAEGNSPFDRTTYRYTPVLAFMLLPNIYVHQVFGKLLFVACDLLVGYVLYRILRLRGLPDQRETKKAVWLFHPFSVNISTRGNADSIVVLLVMLSLLLIMRKQLVLSALAYGAAVHFKIYPIIYALAFLVFLNGDFRASNAKWAKSCGSSACVWWKLAGLLNRDRLVFGVVSGLFFLVLAGGFYYLYGFQFLYEAYLYHFTRTDNRHNFSVYFYDLYLRYNTPSGFGVGLLAFLPQLTSLVAISFAYGRDLPFALFALTMVFVIFNKVCTAQ
;
A
#
# COMPACT_ATOMS: atom_id res chain seq x y z
N MET A 1 -7.05 9.71 23.62
CA MET A 1 -8.26 9.97 22.81
C MET A 1 -9.56 9.82 23.57
N ALA A 2 -9.83 8.74 24.31
CA ALA A 2 -11.05 8.66 25.14
C ALA A 2 -11.16 9.81 26.16
N GLU A 3 -10.01 10.27 26.67
CA GLU A 3 -9.88 11.43 27.57
C GLU A 3 -9.63 12.76 26.83
N GLY A 4 -9.84 12.83 25.51
CA GLY A 4 -9.55 14.04 24.71
C GLY A 4 -8.07 14.23 24.31
N ASN A 5 -7.14 13.47 24.89
CA ASN A 5 -5.71 13.53 24.56
C ASN A 5 -5.37 13.02 23.14
N SER A 6 -4.26 13.50 22.60
CA SER A 6 -3.77 13.16 21.25
C SER A 6 -3.34 11.68 21.18
N PRO A 7 -3.58 10.96 20.07
CA PRO A 7 -3.06 9.61 19.90
C PRO A 7 -1.52 9.59 19.82
N PHE A 8 -0.90 10.72 19.47
CA PHE A 8 0.55 10.86 19.33
C PHE A 8 1.28 11.09 20.67
N ASP A 9 0.55 11.29 21.77
CA ASP A 9 1.14 11.33 23.12
C ASP A 9 1.76 9.97 23.49
N ARG A 10 1.30 8.89 22.84
CA ARG A 10 1.98 7.60 22.87
C ARG A 10 3.17 7.62 21.92
N THR A 11 4.37 7.57 22.48
CA THR A 11 5.66 7.66 21.77
C THR A 11 5.89 6.65 20.64
N THR A 12 5.13 5.55 20.59
CA THR A 12 5.24 4.50 19.56
C THR A 12 4.10 4.54 18.53
N TYR A 13 3.19 5.51 18.62
CA TYR A 13 2.08 5.64 17.67
C TYR A 13 2.57 6.25 16.36
N ARG A 14 2.44 5.49 15.27
CA ARG A 14 2.91 5.86 13.92
C ARG A 14 1.85 5.66 12.83
N TYR A 15 0.59 5.52 13.24
CA TYR A 15 -0.55 5.35 12.33
C TYR A 15 -1.30 6.67 12.19
N THR A 16 -2.19 6.76 11.21
CA THR A 16 -3.14 7.88 11.16
C THR A 16 -4.09 7.85 12.35
N PRO A 17 -4.64 8.98 12.80
CA PRO A 17 -5.59 9.01 13.92
C PRO A 17 -6.84 8.15 13.69
N VAL A 18 -7.18 7.82 12.43
CA VAL A 18 -8.25 6.88 12.05
C VAL A 18 -8.16 5.58 12.85
N LEU A 19 -6.97 4.99 12.96
CA LEU A 19 -6.79 3.74 13.69
C LEU A 19 -7.14 3.91 15.17
N ALA A 20 -6.64 4.97 15.80
CA ALA A 20 -6.94 5.25 17.21
C ALA A 20 -8.45 5.43 17.43
N PHE A 21 -9.18 6.05 16.47
CA PHE A 21 -10.63 6.22 16.58
C PHE A 21 -11.35 4.88 16.45
N MET A 22 -10.93 4.03 15.50
CA MET A 22 -11.46 2.66 15.34
C MET A 22 -11.24 1.78 16.58
N LEU A 23 -10.21 2.08 17.39
CA LEU A 23 -9.87 1.32 18.59
C LEU A 23 -10.49 1.87 19.88
N LEU A 24 -11.25 2.98 19.84
CA LEU A 24 -11.96 3.49 21.02
C LEU A 24 -12.89 2.45 21.69
N PRO A 25 -13.56 1.54 20.96
CA PRO A 25 -14.36 0.48 21.61
C PRO A 25 -13.54 -0.49 22.49
N ASN A 26 -12.20 -0.49 22.41
CA ASN A 26 -11.38 -1.22 23.40
C ASN A 26 -11.62 -0.74 24.84
N ILE A 27 -11.98 0.53 25.01
CA ILE A 27 -12.22 1.16 26.30
C ILE A 27 -13.70 1.06 26.67
N TYR A 28 -14.59 1.32 25.70
CA TYR A 28 -16.03 1.40 25.95
C TYR A 28 -16.77 0.07 25.93
N VAL A 29 -16.28 -0.92 25.17
CA VAL A 29 -16.97 -2.20 24.96
C VAL A 29 -16.18 -3.34 25.59
N HIS A 30 -14.97 -3.61 25.09
CA HIS A 30 -14.14 -4.71 25.59
C HIS A 30 -12.69 -4.58 25.11
N GLN A 31 -11.72 -4.87 25.99
CA GLN A 31 -10.28 -4.72 25.71
C GLN A 31 -9.77 -5.51 24.49
N VAL A 32 -10.46 -6.59 24.12
CA VAL A 32 -10.08 -7.48 23.01
C VAL A 32 -10.63 -7.01 21.66
N PHE A 33 -11.51 -6.00 21.63
CA PHE A 33 -12.21 -5.55 20.42
C PHE A 33 -11.27 -5.31 19.23
N GLY A 34 -10.14 -4.63 19.43
CA GLY A 34 -9.17 -4.33 18.38
C GLY A 34 -8.56 -5.58 17.77
N LYS A 35 -8.27 -6.60 18.57
CA LYS A 35 -7.77 -7.89 18.05
C LYS A 35 -8.84 -8.57 17.19
N LEU A 36 -10.09 -8.56 17.64
CA LEU A 36 -11.21 -9.12 16.86
C LEU A 36 -11.42 -8.36 15.56
N LEU A 37 -11.29 -7.03 15.56
CA LEU A 37 -11.35 -6.20 14.36
C LEU A 37 -10.27 -6.63 13.34
N PHE A 38 -9.02 -6.79 13.77
CA PHE A 38 -7.92 -7.18 12.89
C PHE A 38 -8.07 -8.61 12.35
N VAL A 39 -8.52 -9.55 13.19
CA VAL A 39 -8.84 -10.93 12.76
C VAL A 39 -9.99 -10.92 11.75
N ALA A 40 -11.05 -10.14 11.99
CA ALA A 40 -12.15 -10.01 11.04
C ALA A 40 -11.68 -9.43 9.70
N CYS A 41 -10.81 -8.41 9.71
CA CYS A 41 -10.21 -7.88 8.49
C CYS A 41 -9.39 -8.94 7.74
N ASP A 42 -8.60 -9.76 8.43
CA ASP A 42 -7.81 -10.83 7.82
C ASP A 42 -8.68 -11.93 7.19
N LEU A 43 -9.77 -12.34 7.85
CA LEU A 43 -10.77 -13.25 7.28
C LEU A 43 -11.42 -12.66 6.02
N LEU A 44 -11.73 -11.37 6.04
CA LEU A 44 -12.26 -10.65 4.87
C LEU A 44 -11.24 -10.58 3.74
N VAL A 45 -9.94 -10.43 4.02
CA VAL A 45 -8.88 -10.53 3.01
C VAL A 45 -8.93 -11.89 2.32
N GLY A 46 -9.04 -12.98 3.09
CA GLY A 46 -9.20 -14.34 2.53
C GLY A 46 -10.42 -14.45 1.61
N TYR A 47 -11.55 -13.87 2.01
CA TYR A 47 -12.76 -13.82 1.17
C TYR A 47 -12.56 -13.00 -0.12
N VAL A 48 -11.95 -11.81 -0.03
CA VAL A 48 -11.68 -10.94 -1.18
C VAL A 48 -10.72 -11.63 -2.14
N LEU A 49 -9.66 -12.28 -1.64
CA LEU A 49 -8.74 -13.07 -2.42
C LEU A 49 -9.47 -14.20 -3.17
N TYR A 50 -10.37 -14.93 -2.51
CA TYR A 50 -11.22 -15.92 -3.18
C TYR A 50 -12.00 -15.30 -4.35
N ARG A 51 -12.63 -14.13 -4.15
CA ARG A 51 -13.37 -13.45 -5.23
C ARG A 51 -12.45 -13.05 -6.39
N ILE A 52 -11.22 -12.61 -6.11
CA ILE A 52 -10.21 -12.29 -7.15
C ILE A 52 -9.84 -13.56 -7.93
N LEU A 53 -9.57 -14.68 -7.25
CA LEU A 53 -9.25 -15.95 -7.90
C LEU A 53 -10.39 -16.44 -8.80
N ARG A 54 -11.65 -16.26 -8.39
CA ARG A 54 -12.84 -16.56 -9.20
C ARG A 54 -12.91 -15.70 -10.46
N LEU A 55 -12.63 -14.40 -10.36
CA LEU A 55 -12.59 -13.50 -11.52
C LEU A 55 -11.44 -13.85 -12.49
N ARG A 56 -10.37 -14.51 -12.01
CA ARG A 56 -9.29 -15.05 -12.86
C ARG A 56 -9.61 -16.41 -13.49
N GLY A 57 -10.83 -16.93 -13.33
CA GLY A 57 -11.27 -18.17 -13.99
C GLY A 57 -10.85 -19.46 -13.28
N LEU A 58 -10.45 -19.41 -12.01
CA LEU A 58 -10.13 -20.61 -11.25
C LEU A 58 -11.41 -21.40 -10.87
N PRO A 59 -11.50 -22.70 -11.24
CA PRO A 59 -12.66 -23.54 -10.93
C PRO A 59 -12.83 -23.78 -9.42
N ASP A 60 -14.07 -24.09 -9.00
CA ASP A 60 -14.48 -24.09 -7.59
C ASP A 60 -13.90 -25.27 -6.79
N GLN A 61 -13.48 -26.34 -7.47
CA GLN A 61 -13.06 -27.62 -6.88
C GLN A 61 -11.72 -27.60 -6.12
N ARG A 62 -11.09 -26.45 -5.89
CA ARG A 62 -9.86 -26.35 -5.08
C ARG A 62 -10.08 -25.51 -3.83
N GLU A 63 -10.87 -26.04 -2.89
CA GLU A 63 -10.97 -25.56 -1.50
C GLU A 63 -9.58 -25.37 -0.86
N THR A 64 -8.61 -26.19 -1.25
CA THR A 64 -7.20 -26.10 -0.85
C THR A 64 -6.56 -24.73 -1.14
N LYS A 65 -6.99 -24.00 -2.16
CA LYS A 65 -6.44 -22.66 -2.47
C LYS A 65 -7.01 -21.56 -1.55
N LYS A 66 -8.24 -21.73 -1.04
CA LYS A 66 -8.84 -20.82 -0.04
C LYS A 66 -8.12 -20.95 1.29
N ALA A 67 -7.72 -22.18 1.62
CA ALA A 67 -7.01 -22.51 2.84
C ALA A 67 -5.60 -21.89 2.92
N VAL A 68 -4.92 -21.65 1.79
CA VAL A 68 -3.53 -21.15 1.81
C VAL A 68 -3.40 -19.82 2.56
N TRP A 69 -4.31 -18.86 2.34
CA TRP A 69 -4.27 -17.58 3.08
C TRP A 69 -4.74 -17.74 4.51
N LEU A 70 -5.89 -18.40 4.71
CA LEU A 70 -6.52 -18.52 6.03
C LEU A 70 -5.68 -19.33 7.03
N PHE A 71 -4.90 -20.29 6.53
CA PHE A 71 -3.98 -21.10 7.33
C PHE A 71 -2.52 -20.67 7.18
N HIS A 72 -2.27 -19.47 6.61
CA HIS A 72 -0.92 -18.93 6.55
C HIS A 72 -0.47 -18.53 7.96
N PRO A 73 0.55 -19.19 8.55
CA PRO A 73 0.89 -19.02 9.97
C PRO A 73 1.29 -17.58 10.30
N PHE A 74 1.93 -16.87 9.36
CA PHE A 74 2.26 -15.46 9.56
C PHE A 74 1.03 -14.56 9.57
N SER A 75 0.01 -14.83 8.72
CA SER A 75 -1.20 -13.98 8.68
C SER A 75 -1.97 -14.11 10.00
N VAL A 76 -2.17 -15.35 10.44
CA VAL A 76 -2.83 -15.68 11.72
C VAL A 76 -2.09 -15.05 12.89
N ASN A 77 -0.76 -15.14 12.94
CA ASN A 77 0.02 -14.56 14.04
C ASN A 77 -0.06 -13.03 14.04
N ILE A 78 0.13 -12.39 12.88
CA ILE A 78 0.10 -10.92 12.76
C ILE A 78 -1.27 -10.34 13.15
N SER A 79 -2.37 -10.95 12.68
CA SER A 79 -3.72 -10.48 12.98
C SER A 79 -4.10 -10.70 14.45
N THR A 80 -3.79 -11.87 15.02
CA THR A 80 -4.10 -12.18 16.43
C THR A 80 -3.19 -11.45 17.44
N ARG A 81 -1.96 -11.12 17.06
CA ARG A 81 -1.03 -10.30 17.87
C ARG A 81 -1.55 -8.88 18.09
N GLY A 82 -2.41 -8.38 17.21
CA GLY A 82 -3.00 -7.05 17.32
C GLY A 82 -2.43 -6.02 16.34
N ASN A 83 -1.98 -6.44 15.16
CA ASN A 83 -1.44 -5.52 14.15
C ASN A 83 -2.52 -5.02 13.18
N ALA A 84 -2.56 -3.70 12.98
CA ALA A 84 -3.48 -3.02 12.08
C ALA A 84 -3.14 -3.18 10.58
N ASP A 85 -2.04 -3.86 10.25
CA ASP A 85 -1.67 -4.16 8.86
C ASP A 85 -2.74 -4.95 8.10
N SER A 86 -3.53 -5.77 8.80
CA SER A 86 -4.69 -6.47 8.23
C SER A 86 -5.69 -5.52 7.56
N ILE A 87 -5.91 -4.32 8.12
CA ILE A 87 -6.80 -3.29 7.56
C ILE A 87 -6.22 -2.75 6.25
N VAL A 88 -4.91 -2.46 6.22
CA VAL A 88 -4.23 -1.93 5.03
C VAL A 88 -4.25 -2.96 3.90
N VAL A 89 -3.94 -4.23 4.21
CA VAL A 89 -4.02 -5.33 3.25
C VAL A 89 -5.45 -5.47 2.71
N LEU A 90 -6.46 -5.39 3.57
CA LEU A 90 -7.86 -5.43 3.14
C LEU A 90 -8.18 -4.29 2.16
N LEU A 91 -7.79 -3.05 2.45
CA LEU A 91 -8.04 -1.90 1.57
C LEU A 91 -7.35 -2.03 0.21
N VAL A 92 -6.11 -2.53 0.17
CA VAL A 92 -5.39 -2.82 -1.09
C VAL A 92 -6.04 -3.95 -1.88
N MET A 93 -6.45 -5.03 -1.20
CA MET A 93 -7.11 -6.14 -1.86
C MET A 93 -8.51 -5.76 -2.37
N LEU A 94 -9.22 -4.89 -1.65
CA LEU A 94 -10.49 -4.32 -2.09
C LEU A 94 -10.30 -3.43 -3.31
N SER A 95 -9.28 -2.56 -3.34
CA SER A 95 -9.02 -1.72 -4.52
C SER A 95 -8.73 -2.57 -5.77
N LEU A 96 -7.97 -3.66 -5.62
CA LEU A 96 -7.74 -4.65 -6.67
C LEU A 96 -9.02 -5.39 -7.11
N LEU A 97 -9.85 -5.84 -6.17
CA LEU A 97 -11.12 -6.50 -6.52
C LEU A 97 -12.07 -5.54 -7.26
N LEU A 98 -12.19 -4.29 -6.79
CA LEU A 98 -13.07 -3.28 -7.34
C LEU A 98 -12.63 -2.86 -8.75
N ILE A 99 -11.31 -2.74 -8.99
CA ILE A 99 -10.82 -2.40 -10.33
C ILE A 99 -11.06 -3.56 -11.32
N MET A 100 -10.90 -4.81 -10.88
CA MET A 100 -11.25 -5.99 -11.70
C MET A 100 -12.75 -6.07 -12.03
N ARG A 101 -13.61 -5.52 -11.16
CA ARG A 101 -15.05 -5.37 -11.40
C ARG A 101 -15.42 -4.11 -12.19
N LYS A 102 -14.44 -3.37 -12.72
CA LYS A 102 -14.62 -2.10 -13.44
C LYS A 102 -15.24 -0.97 -12.60
N GLN A 103 -15.20 -1.07 -11.27
CA GLN A 103 -15.68 -0.05 -10.34
C GLN A 103 -14.55 0.94 -9.98
N LEU A 104 -14.23 1.82 -10.94
CA LEU A 104 -13.06 2.71 -10.88
C LEU A 104 -13.04 3.64 -9.65
N VAL A 105 -14.15 4.36 -9.40
CA VAL A 105 -14.22 5.35 -8.31
C VAL A 105 -14.10 4.68 -6.94
N LEU A 106 -14.81 3.58 -6.71
CA LEU A 106 -14.72 2.82 -5.46
C LEU A 106 -13.32 2.25 -5.24
N SER A 107 -12.68 1.75 -6.31
CA SER A 107 -11.29 1.31 -6.26
C SER A 107 -10.34 2.44 -5.87
N ALA A 108 -10.50 3.62 -6.47
CA ALA A 108 -9.70 4.81 -6.16
C ALA A 108 -9.88 5.27 -4.70
N LEU A 109 -11.12 5.26 -4.18
CA LEU A 109 -11.40 5.58 -2.78
C LEU A 109 -10.77 4.56 -1.82
N ALA A 110 -10.92 3.26 -2.09
CA ALA A 110 -10.29 2.21 -1.28
C ALA A 110 -8.75 2.31 -1.31
N TYR A 111 -8.17 2.62 -2.47
CA TYR A 111 -6.73 2.82 -2.61
C TYR A 111 -6.25 4.08 -1.88
N GLY A 112 -6.95 5.21 -2.03
CA GLY A 112 -6.66 6.44 -1.29
C GLY A 112 -6.75 6.26 0.22
N ALA A 113 -7.74 5.48 0.69
CA ALA A 113 -7.86 5.08 2.09
C ALA A 113 -6.65 4.24 2.55
N ALA A 114 -6.20 3.29 1.73
CA ALA A 114 -5.05 2.44 2.04
C ALA A 114 -3.77 3.28 2.22
N VAL A 115 -3.49 4.18 1.27
CA VAL A 115 -2.33 5.09 1.29
C VAL A 115 -2.42 6.09 2.45
N HIS A 116 -3.63 6.54 2.79
CA HIS A 116 -3.83 7.37 3.97
C HIS A 116 -3.48 6.58 5.23
N PHE A 117 -4.05 5.39 5.41
CA PHE A 117 -3.88 4.58 6.63
C PHE A 117 -2.41 4.24 6.93
N LYS A 118 -1.65 3.90 5.89
CA LYS A 118 -0.18 3.76 5.89
C LYS A 118 0.34 4.22 4.54
N ILE A 119 1.48 4.92 4.51
CA ILE A 119 2.02 5.46 3.25
C ILE A 119 2.48 4.38 2.26
N TYR A 120 2.86 3.18 2.73
CA TYR A 120 3.49 2.13 1.92
C TYR A 120 2.76 1.71 0.62
N PRO A 121 1.41 1.59 0.57
CA PRO A 121 0.69 1.25 -0.67
C PRO A 121 0.89 2.25 -1.81
N ILE A 122 1.49 3.42 -1.57
CA ILE A 122 1.84 4.39 -2.62
C ILE A 122 2.70 3.76 -3.74
N ILE A 123 3.48 2.72 -3.42
CA ILE A 123 4.32 2.02 -4.40
C ILE A 123 3.50 1.38 -5.53
N TYR A 124 2.21 1.10 -5.31
CA TYR A 124 1.34 0.51 -6.32
C TYR A 124 0.76 1.54 -7.31
N ALA A 125 0.89 2.84 -7.03
CA ALA A 125 0.22 3.90 -7.79
C ALA A 125 0.55 3.82 -9.28
N LEU A 126 1.83 3.63 -9.61
CA LEU A 126 2.26 3.54 -11.00
C LEU A 126 1.70 2.30 -11.70
N ALA A 127 1.67 1.13 -11.03
CA ALA A 127 1.07 -0.08 -11.60
C ALA A 127 -0.43 0.08 -11.86
N PHE A 128 -1.18 0.73 -10.96
CA PHE A 128 -2.60 1.08 -11.20
C PHE A 128 -2.76 2.00 -12.42
N LEU A 129 -1.90 3.00 -12.58
CA LEU A 129 -1.96 3.92 -13.72
C LEU A 129 -1.59 3.25 -15.05
N VAL A 130 -0.60 2.33 -15.04
CA VAL A 130 -0.23 1.51 -16.21
C VAL A 130 -1.33 0.51 -16.55
N PHE A 131 -2.03 -0.04 -15.56
CA PHE A 131 -3.17 -0.93 -15.81
C PHE A 131 -4.32 -0.20 -16.51
N LEU A 132 -4.58 1.07 -16.15
CA LEU A 132 -5.63 1.92 -16.74
C LEU A 132 -5.27 2.47 -18.12
N ASN A 133 -4.57 1.70 -18.96
CA ASN A 133 -4.08 2.13 -20.27
C ASN A 133 -5.19 2.14 -21.36
N GLY A 134 -6.11 3.11 -21.34
CA GLY A 134 -7.04 3.48 -22.43
C GLY A 134 -8.13 2.46 -22.79
N ASP A 135 -7.81 1.18 -22.70
CA ASP A 135 -8.62 0.03 -23.07
C ASP A 135 -9.34 -0.59 -21.87
N PHE A 136 -9.24 0.02 -20.67
CA PHE A 136 -9.87 -0.47 -19.44
C PHE A 136 -11.38 -0.76 -19.60
N ARG A 137 -12.05 0.01 -20.46
CA ARG A 137 -13.47 -0.15 -20.79
C ARG A 137 -13.74 -1.00 -22.03
N ALA A 138 -12.75 -1.18 -22.91
CA ALA A 138 -12.93 -1.87 -24.18
C ALA A 138 -12.92 -3.39 -23.97
N SER A 139 -13.88 -4.09 -24.60
CA SER A 139 -13.93 -5.56 -24.60
C SER A 139 -12.85 -6.19 -25.50
N ASN A 140 -12.33 -5.45 -26.48
CA ASN A 140 -11.25 -5.84 -27.39
C ASN A 140 -10.30 -4.66 -27.61
N ALA A 141 -9.32 -4.54 -26.73
CA ALA A 141 -8.22 -3.60 -26.79
C ALA A 141 -7.36 -3.84 -28.04
N LYS A 142 -7.42 -2.96 -29.06
CA LYS A 142 -6.43 -2.99 -30.15
C LYS A 142 -5.23 -2.17 -29.74
N TRP A 143 -4.08 -2.83 -29.80
CA TRP A 143 -2.79 -2.27 -29.45
C TRP A 143 -2.56 -0.90 -30.11
N ALA A 144 -2.17 0.08 -29.30
CA ALA A 144 -1.59 1.32 -29.81
C ALA A 144 -0.41 0.96 -30.71
N LYS A 145 -0.53 1.26 -32.01
CA LYS A 145 0.52 1.01 -33.01
C LYS A 145 1.84 1.60 -32.51
N SER A 146 2.89 0.79 -32.55
CA SER A 146 4.26 1.26 -32.37
C SER A 146 4.55 2.36 -33.38
N CYS A 147 4.71 3.60 -32.90
CA CYS A 147 5.11 4.74 -33.73
C CYS A 147 6.56 5.10 -33.39
N GLY A 148 7.44 5.03 -34.40
CA GLY A 148 8.87 5.27 -34.29
C GLY A 148 9.30 6.72 -34.56
N SER A 149 8.51 7.74 -34.18
CA SER A 149 8.88 9.15 -34.37
C SER A 149 8.86 9.94 -33.06
N SER A 150 9.56 11.09 -33.03
CA SER A 150 9.61 12.04 -31.90
C SER A 150 8.24 12.62 -31.52
N ALA A 151 7.25 12.61 -32.42
CA ALA A 151 5.86 12.95 -32.12
C ALA A 151 5.14 11.86 -31.29
N CYS A 152 5.66 10.63 -31.28
CA CYS A 152 5.12 9.54 -30.47
C CYS A 152 5.42 9.73 -28.97
N VAL A 153 6.46 10.47 -28.60
CA VAL A 153 6.73 10.82 -27.20
C VAL A 153 5.57 11.67 -26.66
N TRP A 154 5.16 12.70 -27.41
CA TRP A 154 4.02 13.56 -27.08
C TRP A 154 2.68 12.81 -27.15
N TRP A 155 2.48 11.87 -28.09
CA TRP A 155 1.28 11.04 -28.14
C TRP A 155 1.23 9.98 -27.02
N LYS A 156 2.37 9.45 -26.59
CA LYS A 156 2.49 8.58 -25.40
C LYS A 156 2.29 9.38 -24.11
N LEU A 157 2.75 10.63 -24.05
CA LEU A 157 2.47 11.58 -22.97
C LEU A 157 0.99 12.01 -22.95
N ALA A 158 0.37 12.26 -24.10
CA ALA A 158 -1.06 12.51 -24.21
C ALA A 158 -1.86 11.25 -23.83
N GLY A 159 -1.34 10.07 -24.15
CA GLY A 159 -1.86 8.78 -23.68
C GLY A 159 -1.69 8.55 -22.18
N LEU A 160 -0.89 9.35 -21.45
CA LEU A 160 -0.89 9.39 -19.98
C LEU A 160 -2.13 10.15 -19.45
N LEU A 161 -2.65 11.13 -20.20
CA LEU A 161 -3.96 11.75 -19.97
C LEU A 161 -5.09 10.83 -20.47
N ASN A 162 -5.20 9.65 -19.88
CA ASN A 162 -6.43 8.87 -20.00
C ASN A 162 -7.45 9.37 -18.96
N ARG A 163 -8.72 9.53 -19.34
CA ARG A 163 -9.81 9.87 -18.42
C ARG A 163 -9.85 8.94 -17.22
N ASP A 164 -9.71 7.62 -17.42
CA ASP A 164 -9.75 6.68 -16.29
C ASP A 164 -8.52 6.83 -15.36
N ARG A 165 -7.34 7.17 -15.89
CA ARG A 165 -6.13 7.47 -15.08
C ARG A 165 -6.30 8.75 -14.27
N LEU A 166 -6.83 9.80 -14.91
CA LEU A 166 -7.10 11.08 -14.26
C LEU A 166 -8.16 10.92 -13.18
N VAL A 167 -9.27 10.23 -13.48
CA VAL A 167 -10.32 9.95 -12.48
C VAL A 167 -9.75 9.16 -11.32
N PHE A 168 -9.01 8.08 -11.57
CA PHE A 168 -8.41 7.30 -10.50
C PHE A 168 -7.46 8.14 -9.64
N GLY A 169 -6.49 8.82 -10.27
CA GLY A 169 -5.48 9.62 -9.57
C GLY A 169 -6.07 10.81 -8.79
N VAL A 170 -7.02 11.54 -9.39
CA VAL A 170 -7.68 12.69 -8.75
C VAL A 170 -8.56 12.21 -7.60
N VAL A 171 -9.36 11.16 -7.79
CA VAL A 171 -10.26 10.66 -6.72
C VAL A 171 -9.43 10.10 -5.55
N SER A 172 -8.43 9.25 -5.81
CA SER A 172 -7.61 8.70 -4.73
C SER A 172 -6.77 9.78 -4.04
N GLY A 173 -6.21 10.70 -4.82
CA GLY A 173 -5.37 11.80 -4.32
C GLY A 173 -6.18 12.81 -3.50
N LEU A 174 -7.34 13.24 -4.00
CA LEU A 174 -8.23 14.14 -3.27
C LEU A 174 -8.74 13.50 -1.99
N PHE A 175 -9.14 12.23 -2.03
CA PHE A 175 -9.59 11.52 -0.83
C PHE A 175 -8.48 11.44 0.24
N PHE A 176 -7.25 11.12 -0.17
CA PHE A 176 -6.08 11.16 0.71
C PHE A 176 -5.85 12.56 1.29
N LEU A 177 -5.88 13.61 0.46
CA LEU A 177 -5.61 14.98 0.87
C LEU A 177 -6.69 15.54 1.80
N VAL A 178 -7.96 15.20 1.57
CA VAL A 178 -9.06 15.61 2.45
C VAL A 178 -8.90 14.99 3.83
N LEU A 179 -8.61 13.69 3.91
CA LEU A 179 -8.37 13.03 5.20
C LEU A 179 -7.10 13.55 5.89
N ALA A 180 -6.01 13.70 5.13
CA ALA A 180 -4.76 14.23 5.67
C ALA A 180 -4.91 15.68 6.14
N GLY A 181 -5.59 16.54 5.38
CA GLY A 181 -5.90 17.91 5.76
C GLY A 181 -6.79 17.99 7.00
N GLY A 182 -7.81 17.14 7.08
CA GLY A 182 -8.67 17.03 8.27
C GLY A 182 -7.89 16.66 9.53
N PHE A 183 -7.01 15.66 9.47
CA PHE A 183 -6.19 15.29 10.63
C PHE A 183 -5.03 16.26 10.90
N TYR A 184 -4.51 16.93 9.88
CA TYR A 184 -3.54 18.01 10.08
C TYR A 184 -4.18 19.20 10.78
N TYR A 185 -5.43 19.55 10.48
CA TYR A 185 -6.16 20.58 11.21
C TYR A 185 -6.33 20.23 12.70
N LEU A 186 -6.54 18.95 13.03
CA LEU A 186 -6.73 18.48 14.41
C LEU A 186 -5.42 18.31 15.20
N TYR A 187 -4.35 17.82 14.57
CA TYR A 187 -3.13 17.37 15.26
C TYR A 187 -1.84 18.06 14.77
N GLY A 188 -1.96 18.97 13.81
CA GLY A 188 -0.84 19.75 13.28
C GLY A 188 0.29 18.93 12.66
N PHE A 189 1.51 19.46 12.77
CA PHE A 189 2.70 18.84 12.19
C PHE A 189 3.06 17.49 12.83
N GLN A 190 2.69 17.25 14.09
CA GLN A 190 2.97 15.99 14.77
C GLN A 190 2.34 14.80 14.03
N PHE A 191 1.12 14.95 13.54
CA PHE A 191 0.48 13.94 12.69
C PHE A 191 1.28 13.68 11.41
N LEU A 192 1.63 14.74 10.67
CA LEU A 192 2.33 14.62 9.40
C LEU A 192 3.69 13.94 9.58
N TYR A 193 4.40 14.30 10.64
CA TYR A 193 5.68 13.72 10.98
C TYR A 193 5.54 12.23 11.33
N GLU A 194 4.70 11.91 12.32
CA GLU A 194 4.64 10.54 12.86
C GLU A 194 3.98 9.54 11.92
N ALA A 195 3.00 9.95 11.12
CA ALA A 195 2.31 9.06 10.18
C ALA A 195 3.02 8.90 8.84
N TYR A 196 3.79 9.91 8.39
CA TYR A 196 4.38 9.92 7.04
C TYR A 196 5.89 10.19 7.04
N LEU A 197 6.35 11.33 7.55
CA LEU A 197 7.74 11.76 7.37
C LEU A 197 8.75 10.90 8.15
N TYR A 198 8.35 10.38 9.30
CA TYR A 198 9.15 9.52 10.16
C TYR A 198 9.69 8.30 9.38
N HIS A 199 8.92 7.76 8.44
CA HIS A 199 9.34 6.59 7.65
C HIS A 199 10.49 6.90 6.68
N PHE A 200 10.67 8.16 6.29
CA PHE A 200 11.78 8.58 5.42
C PHE A 200 13.07 8.82 6.21
N THR A 201 12.98 9.29 7.45
CA THR A 201 14.15 9.55 8.30
C THR A 201 14.58 8.34 9.13
N ARG A 202 13.67 7.39 9.38
CA ARG A 202 13.95 6.20 10.19
C ARG A 202 15.16 5.42 9.68
N THR A 203 16.05 5.08 10.61
CA THR A 203 17.15 4.13 10.46
C THR A 203 17.08 3.14 11.62
N ASP A 204 17.42 1.88 11.35
CA ASP A 204 17.52 0.84 12.38
C ASP A 204 18.91 0.20 12.25
N ASN A 205 19.67 0.29 13.33
CA ASN A 205 21.08 -0.09 13.41
C ASN A 205 21.30 -1.33 14.28
N ARG A 206 20.28 -1.90 14.93
CA ARG A 206 20.47 -3.04 15.85
C ARG A 206 19.74 -4.29 15.41
N HIS A 207 18.57 -4.16 14.80
CA HIS A 207 17.70 -5.30 14.48
C HIS A 207 17.17 -5.20 13.05
N ASN A 208 18.08 -4.98 12.09
CA ASN A 208 17.75 -4.73 10.71
C ASN A 208 18.30 -5.82 9.79
N PHE A 209 17.40 -6.50 9.08
CA PHE A 209 17.68 -7.55 8.09
C PHE A 209 17.84 -6.99 6.67
N SER A 210 17.89 -5.67 6.52
CA SER A 210 18.15 -5.03 5.23
C SER A 210 19.49 -5.48 4.66
N VAL A 211 19.56 -5.62 3.33
CA VAL A 211 20.82 -5.83 2.61
C VAL A 211 21.82 -4.69 2.89
N TYR A 212 21.34 -3.51 3.25
CA TYR A 212 22.14 -2.34 3.57
C TYR A 212 22.57 -2.25 5.04
N PHE A 213 22.17 -3.22 5.88
CA PHE A 213 22.37 -3.17 7.34
C PHE A 213 23.82 -2.90 7.73
N TYR A 214 24.77 -3.68 7.20
CA TYR A 214 26.16 -3.60 7.65
C TYR A 214 26.79 -2.23 7.36
N ASP A 215 26.54 -1.66 6.18
CA ASP A 215 27.05 -0.33 5.84
C ASP A 215 26.34 0.78 6.63
N LEU A 216 25.02 0.68 6.83
CA LEU A 216 24.26 1.61 7.69
C LEU A 216 24.71 1.56 9.15
N TYR A 217 25.08 0.37 9.64
CA TYR A 217 25.57 0.17 11.00
C TYR A 217 26.92 0.84 11.21
N LEU A 218 27.89 0.61 10.31
CA LEU A 218 29.22 1.21 10.40
C LEU A 218 29.20 2.74 10.28
N ARG A 219 28.21 3.31 9.60
CA ARG A 219 28.10 4.75 9.32
C ARG A 219 27.08 5.48 10.19
N TYR A 220 26.55 4.85 11.24
CA TYR A 220 25.44 5.39 12.04
C TYR A 220 25.74 6.78 12.66
N ASN A 221 27.01 7.12 12.87
CA ASN A 221 27.45 8.41 13.44
C ASN A 221 28.28 9.27 12.48
N THR A 222 28.33 8.94 11.18
CA THR A 222 29.10 9.72 10.20
C THR A 222 28.20 10.60 9.33
N PRO A 223 28.64 11.81 8.92
CA PRO A 223 27.89 12.68 8.01
C PRO A 223 27.53 12.01 6.67
N SER A 224 28.31 11.02 6.25
CA SER A 224 28.13 10.24 5.03
C SER A 224 26.99 9.22 5.07
N GLY A 225 26.41 8.94 6.25
CA GLY A 225 25.32 7.96 6.40
C GLY A 225 24.03 8.35 5.65
N PHE A 226 23.75 9.64 5.53
CA PHE A 226 22.58 10.13 4.77
C PHE A 226 22.68 9.85 3.27
N GLY A 227 23.87 10.03 2.68
CA GLY A 227 24.11 9.77 1.25
C GLY A 227 23.94 8.29 0.89
N VAL A 228 24.39 7.38 1.77
CA VAL A 228 24.18 5.94 1.61
C VAL A 228 22.70 5.56 1.66
N GLY A 229 21.93 6.17 2.58
CA GLY A 229 20.49 5.96 2.66
C GLY A 229 19.75 6.36 1.38
N LEU A 230 20.21 7.42 0.70
CA LEU A 230 19.66 7.83 -0.60
C LEU A 230 20.09 6.89 -1.74
N LEU A 231 21.34 6.42 -1.73
CA LEU A 231 21.82 5.43 -2.71
C LEU A 231 21.07 4.10 -2.60
N ALA A 232 20.74 3.66 -1.38
CA ALA A 232 19.92 2.47 -1.13
C ALA A 232 18.51 2.60 -1.72
N PHE A 233 18.00 3.82 -1.91
CA PHE A 233 16.69 4.07 -2.52
C PHE A 233 16.70 3.91 -4.05
N LEU A 234 17.85 4.03 -4.72
CA LEU A 234 17.93 3.97 -6.19
C LEU A 234 17.58 2.58 -6.76
N PRO A 235 18.15 1.45 -6.27
CA PRO A 235 17.75 0.13 -6.74
C PRO A 235 16.27 -0.16 -6.47
N GLN A 236 15.76 0.31 -5.32
CA GLN A 236 14.34 0.17 -4.97
C GLN A 236 13.45 0.93 -5.96
N LEU A 237 13.69 2.24 -6.16
CA LEU A 237 12.88 3.07 -7.06
C LEU A 237 12.94 2.58 -8.51
N THR A 238 14.13 2.28 -9.02
CA THR A 238 14.29 1.81 -10.41
C THR A 238 13.54 0.50 -10.64
N SER A 239 13.63 -0.44 -9.70
CA SER A 239 12.91 -1.72 -9.77
C SER A 239 11.39 -1.54 -9.69
N LEU A 240 10.88 -0.65 -8.82
CA LEU A 240 9.44 -0.35 -8.72
C LEU A 240 8.90 0.21 -10.03
N VAL A 241 9.63 1.13 -10.67
CA VAL A 241 9.26 1.70 -11.96
C VAL A 241 9.29 0.63 -13.06
N ALA A 242 10.37 -0.16 -13.13
CA ALA A 242 10.53 -1.21 -14.12
C ALA A 242 9.41 -2.27 -14.03
N ILE A 243 9.10 -2.76 -12.82
CA ILE A 243 8.03 -3.74 -12.58
C ILE A 243 6.67 -3.17 -12.96
N SER A 244 6.40 -1.91 -12.60
CA SER A 244 5.11 -1.27 -12.91
C SER A 244 4.86 -1.20 -14.43
N PHE A 245 5.87 -0.88 -15.23
CA PHE A 245 5.74 -0.86 -16.68
C PHE A 245 5.75 -2.25 -17.32
N ALA A 246 6.59 -3.16 -16.83
CA ALA A 246 6.72 -4.51 -17.38
C ALA A 246 5.48 -5.38 -17.09
N TYR A 247 4.96 -5.30 -15.87
CA TYR A 247 3.93 -6.21 -15.37
C TYR A 247 2.60 -5.54 -15.05
N GLY A 248 2.47 -4.21 -15.17
CA GLY A 248 1.24 -3.48 -14.82
C GLY A 248 -0.04 -3.94 -15.52
N ARG A 249 0.07 -4.76 -16.59
CA ARG A 249 -1.09 -5.42 -17.21
C ARG A 249 -1.66 -6.59 -16.40
N ASP A 250 -0.82 -7.38 -15.73
CA ASP A 250 -1.25 -8.36 -14.72
C ASP A 250 -1.11 -7.71 -13.34
N LEU A 251 -2.11 -6.90 -12.99
CA LEU A 251 -2.08 -6.08 -11.79
C LEU A 251 -1.87 -6.91 -10.50
N PRO A 252 -2.53 -8.07 -10.27
CA PRO A 252 -2.21 -8.92 -9.12
C PRO A 252 -0.74 -9.35 -9.05
N PHE A 253 -0.15 -9.75 -10.18
CA PHE A 253 1.27 -10.12 -10.23
C PHE A 253 2.19 -8.92 -10.01
N ALA A 254 1.86 -7.76 -10.60
CA ALA A 254 2.60 -6.52 -10.39
C ALA A 254 2.61 -6.10 -8.91
N LEU A 255 1.46 -6.09 -8.23
CA LEU A 255 1.37 -5.76 -6.80
C LEU A 255 2.22 -6.70 -5.95
N PHE A 256 2.20 -8.01 -6.23
CA PHE A 256 3.06 -8.98 -5.57
C PHE A 256 4.54 -8.66 -5.77
N ALA A 257 4.97 -8.48 -7.02
CA ALA A 257 6.37 -8.20 -7.35
C ALA A 257 6.86 -6.85 -6.76
N LEU A 258 6.01 -5.82 -6.78
CA LEU A 258 6.29 -4.52 -6.16
C LEU A 258 6.47 -4.66 -4.65
N THR A 259 5.61 -5.42 -3.98
CA THR A 259 5.74 -5.68 -2.53
C THR A 259 7.06 -6.37 -2.22
N MET A 260 7.41 -7.42 -2.98
CA MET A 260 8.63 -8.18 -2.79
C MET A 260 9.88 -7.30 -2.95
N VAL A 261 9.97 -6.57 -4.06
CA VAL A 261 11.09 -5.66 -4.32
C VAL A 261 11.17 -4.53 -3.29
N PHE A 262 10.02 -4.00 -2.88
CA PHE A 262 9.98 -2.97 -1.85
C PHE A 262 10.57 -3.48 -0.54
N VAL A 263 10.24 -4.71 -0.12
CA VAL A 263 10.77 -5.32 1.10
C VAL A 263 12.26 -5.66 0.96
N ILE A 264 12.67 -6.29 -0.15
CA ILE A 264 14.06 -6.71 -0.39
C ILE A 264 15.04 -5.52 -0.32
N PHE A 265 14.69 -4.41 -0.97
CA PHE A 265 15.54 -3.21 -1.01
C PHE A 265 15.14 -2.17 0.04
N ASN A 266 14.33 -2.52 1.04
CA ASN A 266 14.04 -1.59 2.11
C ASN A 266 15.29 -1.38 2.97
N LYS A 267 15.60 -0.12 3.31
CA LYS A 267 16.68 0.23 4.25
C LYS A 267 16.40 -0.22 5.68
N VAL A 268 15.14 -0.45 6.05
CA VAL A 268 14.74 -0.97 7.36
C VAL A 268 13.84 -2.18 7.14
N CYS A 269 14.37 -3.36 7.45
CA CYS A 269 13.63 -4.62 7.44
C CYS A 269 13.71 -5.24 8.84
N THR A 270 12.59 -5.35 9.54
CA THR A 270 12.53 -5.90 10.89
C THR A 270 11.81 -7.25 10.88
N ALA A 271 12.08 -8.13 11.85
CA ALA A 271 11.39 -9.43 11.97
C ALA A 271 9.91 -9.33 12.42
N GLN A 272 9.39 -8.11 12.61
CA GLN A 272 7.99 -7.82 12.95
C GLN A 272 7.22 -7.45 11.69
#